data_AF-E3NV69-F1
#
_entry.id   AF-E3NV69-F1
#
_cell.length_a   1.000
_cell.length_b   1.000
_cell.length_c   1.000
_cell.angle_alpha   90.00
_cell.angle_beta   90.00
_cell.angle_gamma   90.00
#
_symmetry.space_group_name_H-M   'P 1'
#
loop_
_entity.id
_entity.type
_entity.pdbx_description
1 polymer ?
#
loop_
_entity_poly.entity_id
_entity_poly.type
_entity_poly.pdbx_seq_one_letter_code
_entity_poly.pdbx_strand_id
1 'polypeptide(L)'
;MSYRGLNLITRQAIVHSTFRHANLLTRTTIPLASQDRGFFFGKRREPRCDLRNQSIVQEDGGRKAAWLGDGPLQHGWFDGALTTYSAIRRGPTVGGKEMLGTRVKKNGKLEWEWITYEQAIETSDHVSQAVRKLGIETGEESKIGIYSKNRPEWIISDMAVHNFSNVSVPLYDTITNDDMHYITNLCELKLMFVDLEEKTKQLIRDKSYLPTLKYIVQFDKVSPDTREMARENDFQIWSFEEFVEMGKKEKPRQHIPPTPETLATISFTSGTTGRPKGVMLTHLNLCSATMSCGEFEQNMDGRDGYLSYLPLAHIYERLCTLSNFTIGSRIGFFRGDPTLLLEDIQALGPVSVATVPRVIDKIHKGVMKQVVDKPIKRMILKAAIAYKLYHYKMTGKATRKTWVDKYLLHKIQMLLGPNIKQIIIGAAKSDFTSLQFMRGAFGIEVLEGYASRWIRQTKHNIEGKTYEQLGNDPVLAEDVLRHFVQLTEGHNRPRYEGVYAVHLTPIAFTAQNGLTTPTLKNKRNSLAQFFKSDIEKMYKTIETSELKSLAQ
;
A
#
# COMPACT_ATOMS: atom_id res chain seq x y z
N MET A 1 19.62 -16.51 -1.21
CA MET A 1 20.25 -15.91 -0.01
C MET A 1 19.14 -15.61 0.99
N SER A 2 19.13 -16.37 2.08
CA SER A 2 18.19 -16.25 3.20
C SER A 2 18.38 -14.90 3.90
N TYR A 3 17.30 -14.15 4.12
CA TYR A 3 17.34 -12.94 4.93
C TYR A 3 17.66 -13.34 6.39
N ARG A 4 18.89 -13.11 6.84
CA ARG A 4 19.29 -13.34 8.24
C ARG A 4 18.82 -12.16 9.09
N GLY A 5 17.86 -12.42 9.98
CA GLY A 5 17.33 -11.50 10.98
C GLY A 5 16.60 -12.28 12.07
N LEU A 6 16.47 -11.70 13.26
CA LEU A 6 15.66 -12.28 14.33
C LEU A 6 14.17 -12.19 13.99
N ASN A 7 13.40 -13.19 14.44
CA ASN A 7 11.96 -13.24 14.41
C ASN A 7 11.42 -13.34 15.83
N LEU A 8 10.18 -12.91 16.02
CA LEU A 8 9.53 -12.85 17.32
C LEU A 8 8.32 -13.78 17.32
N ILE A 9 8.34 -14.73 18.24
CA ILE A 9 7.19 -15.55 18.59
C ILE A 9 6.64 -14.97 19.89
N THR A 10 5.36 -14.65 19.93
CA THR A 10 4.67 -14.25 21.15
C THR A 10 3.59 -15.28 21.47
N ARG A 11 3.07 -15.24 22.71
CA ARG A 11 1.96 -16.08 23.16
C ARG A 11 0.72 -16.04 22.24
N GLN A 12 0.46 -14.91 21.58
CA GLN A 12 -0.78 -14.63 20.83
C GLN A 12 -0.57 -14.47 19.32
N ALA A 13 0.67 -14.23 18.88
CA ALA A 13 0.97 -13.94 17.49
C ALA A 13 2.37 -14.40 17.08
N ILE A 14 2.50 -14.83 15.82
CA ILE A 14 3.78 -15.15 15.20
C ILE A 14 4.12 -14.07 14.19
N VAL A 15 5.16 -13.30 14.50
CA VAL A 15 5.50 -12.09 13.76
C VAL A 15 6.90 -12.23 13.18
N HIS A 16 7.04 -11.98 11.88
CA HIS A 16 8.35 -11.81 11.27
C HIS A 16 8.82 -10.40 11.61
N SER A 17 9.47 -10.22 12.76
CA SER A 17 9.98 -8.93 13.19
C SER A 17 11.48 -8.84 12.90
N THR A 18 11.88 -8.52 11.67
CA THR A 18 13.29 -8.23 11.43
C THR A 18 13.70 -7.04 12.30
N PHE A 19 14.41 -7.28 13.42
CA PHE A 19 14.91 -6.25 14.32
C PHE A 19 15.99 -5.40 13.61
N ARG A 20 15.56 -4.53 12.69
CA ARG A 20 16.25 -3.28 12.40
C ARG A 20 15.19 -2.20 12.24
N HIS A 21 15.11 -1.39 13.29
CA HIS A 21 14.89 0.06 13.36
C HIS A 21 13.95 0.69 12.32
N ALA A 22 12.91 1.42 12.77
CA ALA A 22 12.78 2.88 12.58
C ALA A 22 11.45 3.42 13.17
N ASN A 23 11.10 4.70 12.94
CA ASN A 23 9.90 5.42 13.42
C ASN A 23 8.95 5.86 12.24
N LEU A 24 7.59 5.93 12.39
CA LEU A 24 6.55 6.57 11.52
C LEU A 24 6.70 8.11 11.63
N LEU A 25 6.53 8.98 10.64
CA LEU A 25 6.16 8.94 9.22
C LEU A 25 7.00 10.03 8.51
N THR A 26 7.28 9.79 7.23
CA THR A 26 7.88 10.71 6.23
C THR A 26 9.00 11.62 6.74
N ARG A 27 10.24 11.16 6.56
CA ARG A 27 11.32 12.08 6.25
C ARG A 27 12.04 11.64 5.00
N THR A 28 12.13 12.60 4.09
CA THR A 28 13.14 12.77 3.04
C THR A 28 14.27 11.77 3.15
N THR A 29 14.52 11.06 2.03
CA THR A 29 15.73 10.32 1.71
C THR A 29 16.81 10.55 2.76
N ILE A 30 17.08 9.58 3.65
CA ILE A 30 18.21 9.70 4.59
C ILE A 30 19.40 10.12 3.73
N PRO A 31 19.88 11.37 3.85
CA PRO A 31 21.05 11.74 3.09
C PRO A 31 22.15 10.84 3.64
N LEU A 32 22.92 10.21 2.76
CA LEU A 32 24.20 9.60 3.16
C LEU A 32 25.05 10.59 3.99
N ALA A 33 24.76 11.90 3.90
CA ALA A 33 25.34 12.97 4.70
C ALA A 33 24.93 13.01 6.20
N SER A 34 23.91 12.26 6.62
CA SER A 34 23.49 12.18 8.02
C SER A 34 24.25 11.14 8.85
N GLN A 35 25.00 10.23 8.19
CA GLN A 35 25.73 9.16 8.86
C GLN A 35 27.24 9.37 9.01
N ASP A 36 27.85 10.35 8.32
CA ASP A 36 29.28 10.64 8.49
C ASP A 36 29.54 12.14 8.69
N ARG A 37 30.26 12.48 9.75
CA ARG A 37 31.01 13.75 9.86
C ARG A 37 32.23 13.65 8.92
N GLY A 38 31.98 13.74 7.62
CA GLY A 38 33.05 13.95 6.63
C GLY A 38 33.52 15.41 6.65
N PHE A 39 34.81 15.60 6.46
CA PHE A 39 35.62 16.82 6.61
C PHE A 39 35.23 18.03 5.71
N PHE A 40 34.19 17.94 4.86
CA PHE A 40 33.90 18.96 3.84
C PHE A 40 32.44 19.42 3.76
N PHE A 41 32.28 20.73 3.55
CA PHE A 41 31.07 21.56 3.55
C PHE A 41 30.06 21.29 2.41
N GLY A 42 29.55 20.07 2.28
CA GLY A 42 28.37 19.80 1.43
C GLY A 42 27.09 20.35 2.07
N LYS A 43 26.19 20.99 1.29
CA LYS A 43 24.85 21.40 1.78
C LYS A 43 24.07 20.16 2.22
N ARG A 44 23.96 19.94 3.53
CA ARG A 44 23.10 18.91 4.10
C ARG A 44 21.65 19.25 3.78
N ARG A 45 20.86 18.26 3.37
CA ARG A 45 19.41 18.42 3.26
C ARG A 45 18.90 18.60 4.69
N GLU A 46 18.50 19.82 5.03
CA GLU A 46 17.93 20.11 6.35
C GLU A 46 16.55 19.46 6.43
N PRO A 47 16.36 18.56 7.39
CA PRO A 47 15.12 17.80 7.40
C PRO A 47 14.05 18.62 8.17
N ARG A 48 12.76 18.53 7.81
CA ARG A 48 11.72 19.51 8.26
C ARG A 48 11.47 19.61 9.79
N CYS A 49 11.58 18.51 10.54
CA CYS A 49 11.39 18.47 12.01
C CYS A 49 12.19 17.34 12.67
N ASP A 50 12.95 17.55 13.75
CA ASP A 50 13.92 16.59 14.34
C ASP A 50 13.65 15.08 14.06
N LEU A 51 14.67 14.34 13.60
CA LEU A 51 14.58 12.92 13.20
C LEU A 51 14.15 12.07 14.41
N ARG A 52 14.46 12.54 15.62
CA ARG A 52 14.12 11.88 16.88
C ARG A 52 12.75 12.29 17.40
N ASN A 53 12.20 13.41 16.94
CA ASN A 53 10.94 13.97 17.38
C ASN A 53 10.09 14.46 16.19
N GLN A 54 9.56 13.50 15.42
CA GLN A 54 8.83 13.76 14.18
C GLN A 54 7.32 13.94 14.38
N SER A 55 6.81 13.77 15.60
CA SER A 55 5.39 13.95 15.91
C SER A 55 5.16 14.49 17.32
N ILE A 56 4.20 15.40 17.44
CA ILE A 56 3.76 16.03 18.68
C ILE A 56 2.49 15.30 19.15
N VAL A 57 2.44 14.94 20.44
CA VAL A 57 1.24 14.35 21.06
C VAL A 57 0.21 15.45 21.29
N GLN A 58 -1.04 15.19 20.99
CA GLN A 58 -2.17 16.08 21.25
C GLN A 58 -2.87 15.69 22.56
N GLU A 59 -3.74 16.56 23.08
CA GLU A 59 -4.44 16.34 24.36
C GLU A 59 -5.28 15.06 24.38
N ASP A 60 -5.83 14.67 23.23
CA ASP A 60 -6.63 13.45 23.03
C ASP A 60 -5.79 12.16 22.86
N GLY A 61 -4.46 12.26 22.97
CA GLY A 61 -3.53 11.16 22.73
C GLY A 61 -3.20 10.93 21.24
N GLY A 62 -3.86 11.65 20.33
CA GLY A 62 -3.52 11.72 18.91
C GLY A 62 -2.12 12.27 18.68
N ARG A 63 -1.60 12.12 17.45
CA ARG A 63 -0.29 12.66 17.09
C ARG A 63 -0.37 13.46 15.81
N LYS A 64 0.17 14.68 15.81
CA LYS A 64 0.37 15.49 14.61
C LYS A 64 1.83 15.55 14.20
N ALA A 65 2.11 15.85 12.93
CA ALA A 65 3.47 15.92 12.44
C ALA A 65 4.21 17.11 13.09
N ALA A 66 5.43 16.89 13.58
CA ALA A 66 6.15 17.91 14.35
C ALA A 66 6.52 19.15 13.54
N TRP A 67 6.56 19.05 12.21
CA TRP A 67 6.82 20.20 11.32
C TRP A 67 5.64 21.17 11.26
N LEU A 68 4.45 20.78 11.74
CA LEU A 68 3.32 21.69 11.87
C LEU A 68 3.46 22.65 13.08
N GLY A 69 4.35 22.34 14.04
CA GLY A 69 4.52 23.14 15.26
C GLY A 69 3.20 23.34 16.01
N ASP A 70 2.94 24.57 16.44
CA ASP A 70 1.67 24.99 17.07
C ASP A 70 0.58 25.37 16.06
N GLY A 71 0.87 25.24 14.76
CA GLY A 71 -0.09 25.51 13.69
C GLY A 71 -1.30 24.56 13.70
N PRO A 72 -2.39 24.95 13.03
CA PRO A 72 -3.62 24.16 12.94
C PRO A 72 -3.36 22.82 12.24
N LEU A 73 -4.20 21.84 12.54
CA LEU A 73 -4.23 20.60 11.76
C LEU A 73 -4.55 20.94 10.31
N GLN A 74 -3.82 20.30 9.40
CA GLN A 74 -4.10 20.42 7.98
C GLN A 74 -4.97 19.24 7.54
N HIS A 75 -6.07 19.56 6.89
CA HIS A 75 -7.17 18.64 6.58
C HIS A 75 -7.14 18.12 5.13
N GLY A 76 -6.28 18.69 4.29
CA GLY A 76 -6.13 18.31 2.90
C GLY A 76 -5.03 19.11 2.21
N TRP A 77 -4.64 18.65 1.03
CA TRP A 77 -3.58 19.32 0.26
C TRP A 77 -4.06 20.64 -0.39
N PHE A 78 -5.35 20.73 -0.75
CA PHE A 78 -5.94 21.91 -1.36
C PHE A 78 -7.26 22.29 -0.68
N ASP A 79 -7.50 23.59 -0.52
CA ASP A 79 -8.77 24.10 0.00
C ASP A 79 -9.94 23.63 -0.87
N GLY A 80 -11.02 23.21 -0.22
CA GLY A 80 -12.22 22.68 -0.88
C GLY A 80 -12.10 21.24 -1.43
N ALA A 81 -10.92 20.61 -1.38
CA ALA A 81 -10.70 19.22 -1.79
C ALA A 81 -10.65 18.25 -0.59
N LEU A 82 -11.63 18.35 0.30
CA LEU A 82 -11.68 17.62 1.57
C LEU A 82 -12.43 16.28 1.49
N THR A 83 -12.91 15.92 0.30
CA THR A 83 -13.51 14.62 0.02
C THR A 83 -12.98 14.01 -1.25
N THR A 84 -13.00 12.69 -1.39
CA THR A 84 -12.64 12.03 -2.67
C THR A 84 -13.51 12.55 -3.83
N TYR A 85 -14.80 12.81 -3.54
CA TYR A 85 -15.75 13.40 -4.48
C TYR A 85 -15.29 14.77 -5.01
N SER A 86 -14.86 15.67 -4.12
CA SER A 86 -14.38 17.02 -4.49
C SER A 86 -12.97 17.00 -5.06
N ALA A 87 -12.08 16.19 -4.48
CA ALA A 87 -10.69 16.00 -4.88
C ALA A 87 -10.54 15.54 -6.34
N ILE A 88 -11.34 14.55 -6.77
CA ILE A 88 -11.31 14.07 -8.16
C ILE A 88 -11.84 15.16 -9.12
N ARG A 89 -12.92 15.85 -8.74
CA ARG A 89 -13.52 16.93 -9.55
C ARG A 89 -12.65 18.18 -9.64
N ARG A 90 -11.66 18.34 -8.77
CA ARG A 90 -10.63 19.38 -8.87
C ARG A 90 -9.72 19.15 -10.07
N GLY A 91 -9.40 17.90 -10.41
CA GLY A 91 -8.49 17.54 -11.51
C GLY A 91 -8.71 18.33 -12.83
N PRO A 92 -9.92 18.33 -13.42
CA PRO A 92 -10.17 19.09 -14.65
C PRO A 92 -10.04 20.61 -14.48
N THR A 93 -10.33 21.16 -13.29
CA THR A 93 -10.22 22.60 -13.02
C THR A 93 -8.79 23.12 -13.04
N VAL A 94 -7.80 22.23 -12.95
CA VAL A 94 -6.36 22.55 -13.05
C VAL A 94 -5.69 21.99 -14.30
N GLY A 95 -6.48 21.72 -15.34
CA GLY A 95 -5.97 21.35 -16.66
C GLY A 95 -5.88 19.85 -16.92
N GLY A 96 -6.37 19.01 -16.01
CA GLY A 96 -6.50 17.56 -16.25
C GLY A 96 -7.47 17.27 -17.40
N LYS A 97 -7.04 16.45 -18.36
CA LYS A 97 -7.85 16.05 -19.53
C LYS A 97 -8.08 14.54 -19.54
N GLU A 98 -7.02 13.79 -19.78
CA GLU A 98 -7.00 12.34 -19.67
C GLU A 98 -6.98 11.93 -18.19
N MET A 99 -7.73 10.91 -17.81
CA MET A 99 -7.84 10.45 -16.42
C MET A 99 -7.41 9.00 -16.26
N LEU A 100 -8.01 8.07 -17.01
CA LEU A 100 -7.85 6.62 -16.80
C LEU A 100 -7.39 5.95 -18.09
N GLY A 101 -6.24 5.27 -18.07
CA GLY A 101 -5.60 4.73 -19.26
C GLY A 101 -5.41 3.22 -19.22
N THR A 102 -5.68 2.54 -20.33
CA THR A 102 -5.44 1.09 -20.50
C THR A 102 -4.59 0.83 -21.74
N ARG A 103 -3.76 -0.21 -21.70
CA ARG A 103 -2.95 -0.66 -22.85
C ARG A 103 -3.79 -1.52 -23.78
N VAL A 104 -4.03 -1.06 -25.02
CA VAL A 104 -4.82 -1.77 -26.04
C VAL A 104 -3.97 -2.01 -27.29
N LYS A 105 -4.09 -3.19 -27.89
CA LYS A 105 -3.37 -3.52 -29.13
C LYS A 105 -4.18 -3.01 -30.33
N LYS A 106 -3.68 -1.96 -31.00
CA LYS A 106 -4.26 -1.39 -32.22
C LYS A 106 -3.28 -1.56 -33.37
N ASN A 107 -3.72 -2.18 -34.47
CA ASN A 107 -2.89 -2.44 -35.66
C ASN A 107 -1.54 -3.11 -35.35
N GLY A 108 -1.54 -4.10 -34.45
CA GLY A 108 -0.32 -4.81 -34.05
C GLY A 108 0.55 -4.11 -33.00
N LYS A 109 0.32 -2.82 -32.74
CA LYS A 109 1.07 -2.01 -31.77
C LYS A 109 0.28 -1.82 -30.48
N LEU A 110 0.98 -1.86 -29.35
CA LEU A 110 0.37 -1.64 -28.04
C LEU A 110 0.39 -0.13 -27.73
N GLU A 111 -0.78 0.47 -27.54
CA GLU A 111 -0.98 1.91 -27.34
C GLU A 111 -1.83 2.17 -26.10
N TRP A 112 -1.76 3.40 -25.56
CA TRP A 112 -2.63 3.81 -24.46
C TRP A 112 -3.95 4.32 -25.00
N GLU A 113 -5.05 3.85 -24.42
CA GLU A 113 -6.39 4.36 -24.63
C GLU A 113 -6.87 5.01 -23.34
N TRP A 114 -7.30 6.27 -23.44
CA TRP A 114 -7.60 7.12 -22.29
C TRP A 114 -9.08 7.49 -22.23
N ILE A 115 -9.64 7.38 -21.03
CA ILE A 115 -10.91 7.97 -20.64
C ILE A 115 -10.61 9.35 -20.04
N THR A 116 -11.34 10.38 -20.47
CA THR A 116 -11.18 11.74 -19.93
C THR A 116 -11.80 11.88 -18.55
N TYR A 117 -11.42 12.93 -17.81
CA TYR A 117 -12.07 13.26 -16.53
C TYR A 117 -13.57 13.45 -16.69
N GLU A 118 -14.00 14.14 -17.74
CA GLU A 118 -15.41 14.38 -18.06
C GLU A 118 -16.16 13.08 -18.29
N GLN A 119 -15.63 12.20 -19.15
CA GLN A 119 -16.22 10.89 -19.43
C GLN A 119 -16.30 10.01 -18.17
N ALA A 120 -15.26 10.00 -17.34
CA ALA A 120 -15.25 9.22 -16.11
C ALA A 120 -16.27 9.73 -15.08
N ILE A 121 -16.39 11.06 -14.94
CA ILE A 121 -17.38 11.68 -14.05
C ILE A 121 -18.80 11.40 -14.54
N GLU A 122 -19.08 11.61 -15.83
CA GLU A 122 -20.38 11.32 -16.46
C GLU A 122 -20.76 9.84 -16.33
N THR A 123 -19.83 8.94 -16.67
CA THR A 123 -20.06 7.49 -16.52
C THR A 123 -20.33 7.12 -15.07
N SER A 124 -19.62 7.72 -14.10
CA SER A 124 -19.87 7.48 -12.67
C SER A 124 -21.24 7.97 -12.22
N ASP A 125 -21.75 9.07 -12.79
CA ASP A 125 -23.11 9.53 -12.52
C ASP A 125 -24.11 8.50 -13.02
N HIS A 126 -24.01 8.04 -14.28
CA HIS A 126 -24.88 7.00 -14.81
C HIS A 126 -24.86 5.72 -13.96
N VAL A 127 -23.68 5.20 -13.60
CA VAL A 127 -23.57 4.05 -12.69
C VAL A 127 -24.29 4.33 -11.37
N SER A 128 -24.13 5.52 -10.80
CA SER A 128 -24.80 5.89 -9.54
C SER A 128 -26.34 5.98 -9.68
N GLN A 129 -26.86 6.46 -10.82
CA GLN A 129 -28.30 6.46 -11.11
C GLN A 129 -28.85 5.03 -11.23
N ALA A 130 -28.11 4.11 -11.84
CA ALA A 130 -28.47 2.69 -11.90
C ALA A 130 -28.50 2.07 -10.50
N VAL A 131 -27.53 2.37 -9.63
CA VAL A 131 -27.57 1.95 -8.21
C VAL A 131 -28.84 2.46 -7.52
N ARG A 132 -29.27 3.69 -7.79
CA ARG A 132 -30.52 4.25 -7.26
C ARG A 132 -31.76 3.56 -7.82
N LYS A 133 -31.75 3.11 -9.08
CA LYS A 133 -32.83 2.30 -9.67
C LYS A 133 -33.01 0.97 -8.96
N LEU A 134 -31.93 0.34 -8.49
CA LEU A 134 -32.01 -0.91 -7.71
C LEU A 134 -32.63 -0.71 -6.32
N GLY A 135 -32.86 0.53 -5.88
CA GLY A 135 -33.40 0.83 -4.54
C GLY A 135 -32.38 0.68 -3.42
N ILE A 136 -31.08 0.63 -3.74
CA ILE A 136 -30.02 0.67 -2.73
C ILE A 136 -30.03 2.04 -2.05
N GLU A 137 -30.00 2.06 -0.73
CA GLU A 137 -30.10 3.28 0.08
C GLU A 137 -28.87 4.18 -0.10
N THR A 138 -29.06 5.50 0.08
CA THR A 138 -28.00 6.52 0.06
C THR A 138 -27.31 6.62 1.42
N GLY A 139 -26.13 7.27 1.47
CA GLY A 139 -25.45 7.55 2.74
C GLY A 139 -24.59 6.39 3.26
N GLU A 140 -23.90 6.65 4.37
CA GLU A 140 -22.81 5.80 4.87
C GLU A 140 -23.27 4.48 5.48
N GLU A 141 -24.57 4.35 5.76
CA GLU A 141 -25.14 3.09 6.20
C GLU A 141 -25.23 2.04 5.09
N SER A 142 -25.10 2.45 3.84
CA SER A 142 -25.16 1.56 2.68
C SER A 142 -23.76 1.38 2.07
N LYS A 143 -23.32 0.12 2.10
CA LYS A 143 -21.97 -0.33 1.73
C LYS A 143 -22.05 -1.10 0.41
N ILE A 144 -21.12 -0.84 -0.50
CA ILE A 144 -21.08 -1.45 -1.84
C ILE A 144 -19.72 -2.11 -2.07
N GLY A 145 -19.74 -3.38 -2.48
CA GLY A 145 -18.54 -4.19 -2.68
C GLY A 145 -17.87 -3.93 -4.03
N ILE A 146 -16.53 -3.92 -4.06
CA ILE A 146 -15.76 -3.93 -5.31
C ILE A 146 -14.71 -5.03 -5.23
N TYR A 147 -14.92 -6.14 -5.96
CA TYR A 147 -14.04 -7.29 -5.99
C TYR A 147 -13.33 -7.41 -7.33
N SER A 148 -12.22 -6.68 -7.48
CA SER A 148 -11.54 -6.56 -8.77
C SER A 148 -10.08 -6.13 -8.63
N LYS A 149 -9.27 -6.54 -9.62
CA LYS A 149 -7.94 -5.97 -9.91
C LYS A 149 -8.06 -4.51 -10.36
N ASN A 150 -6.92 -3.84 -10.44
CA ASN A 150 -6.89 -2.46 -10.88
C ASN A 150 -7.32 -2.33 -12.35
N ARG A 151 -8.34 -1.52 -12.62
CA ARG A 151 -8.82 -1.15 -13.95
C ARG A 151 -9.63 0.16 -13.88
N PRO A 152 -9.89 0.84 -15.01
CA PRO A 152 -10.66 2.08 -15.01
C PRO A 152 -12.05 1.98 -14.36
N GLU A 153 -12.78 0.90 -14.63
CA GLU A 153 -14.14 0.66 -14.15
C GLU A 153 -14.19 0.54 -12.62
N TRP A 154 -13.08 0.11 -11.99
CA TRP A 154 -12.94 0.12 -10.54
C TRP A 154 -13.04 1.54 -9.99
N ILE A 155 -12.31 2.49 -10.58
CA ILE A 155 -12.32 3.90 -10.16
C ILE A 155 -13.67 4.54 -10.43
N ILE A 156 -14.26 4.27 -11.60
CA ILE A 156 -15.58 4.79 -11.96
C ILE A 156 -16.66 4.28 -10.99
N SER A 157 -16.57 3.01 -10.57
CA SER A 157 -17.47 2.43 -9.56
C SER A 157 -17.28 3.07 -8.19
N ASP A 158 -16.04 3.29 -7.74
CA ASP A 158 -15.76 3.99 -6.46
C ASP A 158 -16.31 5.43 -6.49
N MET A 159 -16.15 6.14 -7.62
CA MET A 159 -16.75 7.47 -7.83
C MET A 159 -18.28 7.43 -7.76
N ALA A 160 -18.90 6.44 -8.40
CA ALA A 160 -20.35 6.27 -8.41
C ALA A 160 -20.92 6.00 -7.01
N VAL A 161 -20.22 5.20 -6.22
CA VAL A 161 -20.53 4.94 -4.81
C VAL A 161 -20.50 6.26 -4.01
N HIS A 162 -19.47 7.09 -4.21
CA HIS A 162 -19.35 8.37 -3.49
C HIS A 162 -20.32 9.46 -3.97
N ASN A 163 -20.89 9.38 -5.18
CA ASN A 163 -21.86 10.38 -5.67
C ASN A 163 -23.11 10.54 -4.78
N PHE A 164 -23.41 9.52 -3.97
CA PHE A 164 -24.51 9.52 -3.01
C PHE A 164 -24.08 9.11 -1.60
N SER A 165 -22.83 9.42 -1.23
CA SER A 165 -22.28 9.19 0.10
C SER A 165 -22.30 7.72 0.56
N ASN A 166 -22.41 6.77 -0.36
CA ASN A 166 -22.29 5.36 -0.03
C ASN A 166 -20.81 5.00 0.26
N VAL A 167 -20.60 3.88 0.96
CA VAL A 167 -19.26 3.46 1.40
C VAL A 167 -18.75 2.35 0.49
N SER A 168 -17.53 2.51 -0.05
CA SER A 168 -16.92 1.43 -0.83
C SER A 168 -16.21 0.41 0.06
N VAL A 169 -16.45 -0.87 -0.21
CA VAL A 169 -15.82 -2.00 0.48
C VAL A 169 -15.00 -2.79 -0.55
N PRO A 170 -13.72 -2.46 -0.72
CA PRO A 170 -12.91 -3.13 -1.72
C PRO A 170 -12.35 -4.46 -1.20
N LEU A 171 -12.43 -5.49 -2.03
CA LEU A 171 -11.94 -6.83 -1.75
C LEU A 171 -10.66 -7.09 -2.53
N TYR A 172 -9.67 -7.70 -1.89
CA TYR A 172 -8.44 -8.11 -2.56
C TYR A 172 -8.73 -9.19 -3.60
N ASP A 173 -8.08 -9.10 -4.76
CA ASP A 173 -8.10 -10.14 -5.79
C ASP A 173 -7.63 -11.53 -5.30
N THR A 174 -6.83 -11.55 -4.23
CA THR A 174 -6.25 -12.77 -3.62
C THR A 174 -6.96 -13.19 -2.33
N ILE A 175 -8.16 -12.66 -2.09
CA ILE A 175 -8.96 -13.00 -0.92
C ILE A 175 -9.38 -14.48 -0.95
N THR A 176 -9.50 -15.09 0.22
CA THR A 176 -10.06 -16.44 0.34
C THR A 176 -11.59 -16.39 0.28
N ASN A 177 -12.25 -17.50 -0.09
CA ASN A 177 -13.71 -17.54 -0.10
C ASN A 177 -14.29 -17.25 1.30
N ASP A 178 -13.73 -17.86 2.35
CA ASP A 178 -14.17 -17.65 3.73
C ASP A 178 -14.07 -16.18 4.15
N ASP A 179 -12.96 -15.50 3.84
CA ASP A 179 -12.80 -14.08 4.12
C ASP A 179 -13.76 -13.23 3.30
N MET A 180 -14.01 -13.60 2.04
CA MET A 180 -14.96 -12.91 1.16
C MET A 180 -16.40 -13.04 1.68
N HIS A 181 -16.83 -14.22 2.09
CA HIS A 181 -18.14 -14.45 2.71
C HIS A 181 -18.26 -13.65 4.00
N TYR A 182 -17.25 -13.73 4.86
CA TYR A 182 -17.22 -13.00 6.12
C TYR A 182 -17.35 -11.48 5.91
N ILE A 183 -16.58 -10.89 5.01
CA ILE A 183 -16.62 -9.45 4.72
C ILE A 183 -17.97 -9.06 4.11
N THR A 184 -18.48 -9.85 3.16
CA THR A 184 -19.75 -9.57 2.49
C THR A 184 -20.91 -9.53 3.48
N ASN A 185 -20.94 -10.48 4.41
CA ASN A 185 -21.96 -10.56 5.46
C ASN A 185 -21.77 -9.51 6.54
N LEU A 186 -20.53 -9.27 6.99
CA LEU A 186 -20.24 -8.26 8.02
C LEU A 186 -20.63 -6.85 7.57
N CYS A 187 -20.42 -6.54 6.29
CA CYS A 187 -20.79 -5.25 5.71
C CYS A 187 -22.20 -5.24 5.09
N GLU A 188 -22.94 -6.34 5.19
CA GLU A 188 -24.29 -6.51 4.63
C GLU A 188 -24.41 -6.07 3.16
N LEU A 189 -23.42 -6.42 2.33
CA LEU A 189 -23.36 -5.92 0.96
C LEU A 189 -24.52 -6.48 0.13
N LYS A 190 -25.29 -5.58 -0.48
CA LYS A 190 -26.39 -5.92 -1.42
C LYS A 190 -25.92 -5.98 -2.88
N LEU A 191 -24.90 -5.18 -3.21
CA LEU A 191 -24.32 -5.04 -4.56
C LEU A 191 -22.81 -5.25 -4.52
N MET A 192 -22.31 -5.99 -5.51
CA MET A 192 -20.88 -6.18 -5.74
C MET A 192 -20.50 -5.96 -7.21
N PHE A 193 -19.52 -5.09 -7.45
CA PHE A 193 -18.85 -4.95 -8.74
C PHE A 193 -17.71 -5.98 -8.85
N VAL A 194 -17.59 -6.66 -9.98
CA VAL A 194 -16.67 -7.81 -10.16
C VAL A 194 -15.98 -7.73 -11.52
N ASP A 195 -14.68 -8.01 -11.61
CA ASP A 195 -13.97 -8.02 -12.91
C ASP A 195 -14.18 -9.30 -13.72
N LEU A 196 -13.91 -10.46 -13.12
CA LEU A 196 -13.80 -11.72 -13.83
C LEU A 196 -15.06 -12.57 -13.71
N GLU A 197 -15.47 -13.17 -14.83
CA GLU A 197 -16.61 -14.08 -14.89
C GLU A 197 -16.47 -15.27 -13.91
N GLU A 198 -15.27 -15.80 -13.71
CA GLU A 198 -15.07 -16.89 -12.73
C GLU A 198 -15.35 -16.47 -11.29
N LYS A 199 -15.08 -15.21 -10.93
CA LYS A 199 -15.46 -14.66 -9.61
C LYS A 199 -16.96 -14.47 -9.52
N THR A 200 -17.60 -13.99 -10.59
CA THR A 200 -19.05 -13.90 -10.69
C THR A 200 -19.71 -15.27 -10.47
N LYS A 201 -19.27 -16.29 -11.20
CA LYS A 201 -19.77 -17.68 -11.04
C LYS A 201 -19.51 -18.21 -9.64
N GLN A 202 -18.37 -17.86 -9.02
CA GLN A 202 -18.08 -18.23 -7.64
C GLN A 202 -19.08 -17.62 -6.65
N LEU A 203 -19.38 -16.32 -6.76
CA LEU A 203 -20.40 -15.66 -5.93
C LEU A 203 -21.79 -16.28 -6.11
N ILE A 204 -22.13 -16.64 -7.36
CA ILE A 204 -23.41 -17.30 -7.66
C ILE A 204 -23.49 -18.68 -6.98
N ARG A 205 -22.45 -19.51 -7.11
CA ARG A 205 -22.38 -20.82 -6.44
C ARG A 205 -22.44 -20.72 -4.92
N ASP A 206 -21.88 -19.65 -4.37
CA ASP A 206 -21.82 -19.41 -2.94
C ASP A 206 -23.07 -18.69 -2.37
N LYS A 207 -24.19 -18.64 -3.13
CA LYS A 207 -25.42 -17.94 -2.72
C LYS A 207 -25.83 -18.22 -1.27
N SER A 208 -25.76 -19.49 -0.85
CA SER A 208 -26.15 -19.93 0.50
C SER A 208 -25.30 -19.31 1.62
N TYR A 209 -24.09 -18.86 1.32
CA TYR A 209 -23.18 -18.17 2.25
C TYR A 209 -23.28 -16.65 2.15
N LEU A 210 -24.05 -16.12 1.18
CA LEU A 210 -24.14 -14.69 0.84
C LEU A 210 -25.59 -14.18 0.90
N PRO A 211 -26.30 -14.31 2.04
CA PRO A 211 -27.73 -14.01 2.14
C PRO A 211 -28.11 -12.55 1.82
N THR A 212 -27.20 -11.60 2.01
CA THR A 212 -27.47 -10.17 1.74
C THR A 212 -27.22 -9.79 0.28
N LEU A 213 -26.40 -10.54 -0.44
CA LEU A 213 -25.98 -10.19 -1.80
C LEU A 213 -27.09 -10.54 -2.80
N LYS A 214 -27.54 -9.54 -3.57
CA LYS A 214 -28.63 -9.66 -4.53
C LYS A 214 -28.23 -9.25 -5.94
N TYR A 215 -27.33 -8.28 -6.05
CA TYR A 215 -26.94 -7.66 -7.30
C TYR A 215 -25.46 -7.86 -7.57
N ILE A 216 -25.14 -8.27 -8.80
CA ILE A 216 -23.76 -8.37 -9.29
C ILE A 216 -23.64 -7.52 -10.55
N VAL A 217 -22.62 -6.68 -10.62
CA VAL A 217 -22.27 -5.96 -11.85
C VAL A 217 -20.89 -6.42 -12.28
N GLN A 218 -20.84 -7.17 -13.38
CA GLN A 218 -19.59 -7.65 -13.95
C GLN A 218 -19.01 -6.60 -14.89
N PHE A 219 -17.73 -6.27 -14.78
CA PHE A 219 -17.10 -5.27 -15.64
C PHE A 219 -17.08 -5.66 -17.11
N ASP A 220 -16.83 -6.94 -17.40
CA ASP A 220 -16.84 -7.48 -18.76
C ASP A 220 -18.22 -8.09 -19.11
N LYS A 221 -18.42 -8.41 -20.39
CA LYS A 221 -19.68 -9.00 -20.88
C LYS A 221 -20.04 -10.28 -20.12
N VAL A 222 -21.31 -10.41 -19.74
CA VAL A 222 -21.83 -11.59 -19.03
C VAL A 222 -22.29 -12.62 -20.04
N SER A 223 -21.75 -13.84 -19.96
CA SER A 223 -22.14 -14.95 -20.83
C SER A 223 -23.59 -15.43 -20.58
N PRO A 224 -24.23 -16.05 -21.57
CA PRO A 224 -25.56 -16.65 -21.39
C PRO A 224 -25.60 -17.65 -20.21
N ASP A 225 -24.60 -18.52 -20.10
CA ASP A 225 -24.48 -19.52 -19.04
C ASP A 225 -24.44 -18.85 -17.66
N THR A 226 -23.65 -17.79 -17.50
CA THR A 226 -23.57 -17.05 -16.22
C THR A 226 -24.89 -16.36 -15.88
N ARG A 227 -25.64 -15.86 -16.87
CA ARG A 227 -26.98 -15.30 -16.65
C ARG A 227 -27.98 -16.36 -16.22
N GLU A 228 -27.94 -17.54 -16.82
CA GLU A 228 -28.77 -18.67 -16.44
C GLU A 228 -28.48 -19.11 -15.01
N MET A 229 -27.20 -19.30 -14.65
CA MET A 229 -26.79 -19.61 -13.28
C MET A 229 -27.28 -18.55 -12.28
N ALA A 230 -27.17 -17.26 -12.63
CA ALA A 230 -27.63 -16.17 -11.77
C ALA A 230 -29.15 -16.23 -11.56
N ARG A 231 -29.93 -16.47 -12.61
CA ARG A 231 -31.40 -16.62 -12.56
C ARG A 231 -31.81 -17.80 -11.66
N GLU A 232 -31.13 -18.93 -11.78
CA GLU A 232 -31.41 -20.13 -10.96
C GLU A 232 -31.09 -19.93 -9.47
N ASN A 233 -30.17 -19.02 -9.15
CA ASN A 233 -29.72 -18.75 -7.77
C ASN A 233 -30.22 -17.40 -7.23
N ASP A 234 -31.26 -16.83 -7.85
CA ASP A 234 -31.90 -15.57 -7.44
C ASP A 234 -30.89 -14.41 -7.29
N PHE A 235 -30.07 -14.22 -8.32
CA PHE A 235 -29.22 -13.06 -8.52
C PHE A 235 -29.68 -12.26 -9.74
N GLN A 236 -29.64 -10.94 -9.61
CA GLN A 236 -29.74 -10.06 -10.78
C GLN A 236 -28.34 -9.60 -11.18
N ILE A 237 -28.04 -9.74 -12.47
CA ILE A 237 -26.70 -9.50 -13.02
C ILE A 237 -26.74 -8.65 -14.29
N TRP A 238 -25.78 -7.73 -14.39
CA TRP A 238 -25.54 -6.90 -15.56
C TRP A 238 -24.05 -6.89 -15.93
N SER A 239 -23.75 -6.70 -17.21
CA SER A 239 -22.44 -6.14 -17.57
C SER A 239 -22.37 -4.67 -17.15
N PHE A 240 -21.17 -4.13 -17.00
CA PHE A 240 -20.99 -2.73 -16.62
C PHE A 240 -21.53 -1.78 -17.68
N GLU A 241 -21.39 -2.12 -18.96
CA GLU A 241 -21.99 -1.40 -20.08
C GLU A 241 -23.52 -1.36 -19.95
N GLU A 242 -24.17 -2.51 -19.70
CA GLU A 242 -25.63 -2.57 -19.49
C GLU A 242 -26.07 -1.76 -18.27
N PHE A 243 -25.26 -1.77 -17.22
CA PHE A 243 -25.53 -1.02 -15.99
C PHE A 243 -25.41 0.49 -16.20
N VAL A 244 -24.42 0.94 -16.98
CA VAL A 244 -24.31 2.35 -17.43
C VAL A 244 -25.53 2.74 -18.27
N GLU A 245 -25.94 1.91 -19.23
CA GLU A 245 -27.11 2.17 -20.07
C GLU A 245 -28.43 2.20 -19.29
N MET A 246 -28.55 1.39 -18.24
CA MET A 246 -29.66 1.48 -17.29
C MET A 246 -29.69 2.86 -16.63
N GLY A 247 -28.54 3.34 -16.15
CA GLY A 247 -28.39 4.64 -15.51
C GLY A 247 -28.73 5.82 -16.41
N LYS A 248 -28.32 5.76 -17.69
CA LYS A 248 -28.62 6.79 -18.70
C LYS A 248 -30.12 6.98 -18.94
N LYS A 249 -30.91 5.92 -18.80
CA LYS A 249 -32.36 5.94 -19.02
C LYS A 249 -33.14 6.45 -17.82
N GLU A 250 -32.51 6.53 -16.65
CA GLU A 250 -33.16 7.03 -15.45
C GLU A 250 -33.20 8.56 -15.44
N LYS A 251 -34.25 9.12 -14.82
CA LYS A 251 -34.28 10.55 -14.54
C LYS A 251 -33.15 10.90 -13.56
N PRO A 252 -32.22 11.81 -13.90
CA PRO A 252 -31.09 12.12 -13.04
C PRO A 252 -31.56 12.61 -11.67
N ARG A 253 -31.16 11.90 -10.61
CA ARG A 253 -31.32 12.34 -9.23
C ARG A 253 -30.12 13.20 -8.86
N GLN A 254 -30.38 14.28 -8.11
CA GLN A 254 -29.30 15.14 -7.61
C GLN A 254 -28.38 14.33 -6.68
N HIS A 255 -27.07 14.48 -6.86
CA HIS A 255 -26.08 13.88 -5.99
C HIS A 255 -26.29 14.29 -4.53
N ILE A 256 -25.99 13.36 -3.62
CA ILE A 256 -25.85 13.63 -2.19
C ILE A 256 -24.37 13.48 -1.89
N PRO A 257 -23.55 14.53 -2.15
CA PRO A 257 -22.11 14.43 -2.00
C PRO A 257 -21.74 14.25 -0.52
N PRO A 258 -20.64 13.52 -0.24
CA PRO A 258 -20.21 13.26 1.12
C PRO A 258 -19.67 14.52 1.79
N THR A 259 -19.78 14.54 3.12
CA THR A 259 -19.02 15.47 3.96
C THR A 259 -17.62 14.90 4.25
N PRO A 260 -16.66 15.72 4.72
CA PRO A 260 -15.34 15.21 5.12
C PRO A 260 -15.41 14.09 6.17
N GLU A 261 -16.38 14.13 7.08
CA GLU A 261 -16.58 13.17 8.16
C GLU A 261 -17.26 11.88 7.70
N THR A 262 -17.95 11.91 6.55
CA THR A 262 -18.62 10.74 5.98
C THR A 262 -17.61 9.61 5.72
N LEU A 263 -18.02 8.38 6.01
CA LEU A 263 -17.25 7.17 5.73
C LEU A 263 -17.04 6.99 4.22
N ALA A 264 -15.79 7.02 3.77
CA ALA A 264 -15.47 6.83 2.35
C ALA A 264 -15.30 5.35 2.00
N THR A 265 -14.69 4.59 2.92
CA THR A 265 -14.36 3.18 2.67
C THR A 265 -14.12 2.37 3.94
N ILE A 266 -14.35 1.06 3.85
CA ILE A 266 -13.92 0.09 4.85
C ILE A 266 -12.84 -0.79 4.22
N SER A 267 -11.58 -0.55 4.62
CA SER A 267 -10.44 -1.33 4.13
C SER A 267 -10.16 -2.52 5.05
N PHE A 268 -10.32 -3.73 4.56
CA PHE A 268 -10.05 -4.93 5.36
C PHE A 268 -8.57 -5.29 5.39
N THR A 269 -8.08 -5.61 6.58
CA THR A 269 -6.70 -6.08 6.78
C THR A 269 -6.73 -7.48 7.37
N SER A 270 -5.80 -8.35 6.98
CA SER A 270 -5.72 -9.73 7.47
C SER A 270 -5.13 -9.80 8.88
N GLY A 271 -5.71 -9.06 9.84
CA GLY A 271 -5.23 -8.83 11.20
C GLY A 271 -4.75 -10.09 11.92
N THR A 272 -4.01 -9.92 13.03
CA THR A 272 -3.35 -11.00 13.79
C THR A 272 -4.29 -12.09 14.32
N THR A 273 -5.60 -11.83 14.37
CA THR A 273 -6.65 -12.64 15.00
C THR A 273 -7.33 -13.67 14.08
N GLY A 274 -6.82 -13.88 12.86
CA GLY A 274 -7.33 -14.91 11.94
C GLY A 274 -8.41 -14.38 10.99
N ARG A 275 -9.45 -13.71 11.50
CA ARG A 275 -10.46 -13.02 10.67
C ARG A 275 -10.03 -11.60 10.28
N PRO A 276 -10.31 -11.13 9.04
CA PRO A 276 -10.02 -9.77 8.62
C PRO A 276 -10.72 -8.72 9.50
N LYS A 277 -10.08 -7.57 9.73
CA LYS A 277 -10.70 -6.44 10.44
C LYS A 277 -10.90 -5.27 9.48
N GLY A 278 -12.08 -4.69 9.47
CA GLY A 278 -12.43 -3.53 8.64
C GLY A 278 -11.94 -2.24 9.28
N VAL A 279 -11.05 -1.52 8.60
CA VAL A 279 -10.61 -0.19 9.00
C VAL A 279 -11.53 0.83 8.34
N MET A 280 -12.34 1.51 9.15
CA MET A 280 -13.22 2.59 8.73
C MET A 280 -12.39 3.84 8.44
N LEU A 281 -12.48 4.36 7.22
CA LEU A 281 -11.75 5.56 6.80
C LEU A 281 -12.73 6.58 6.24
N THR A 282 -12.75 7.76 6.84
CA THR A 282 -13.54 8.89 6.36
C THR A 282 -12.90 9.52 5.13
N HIS A 283 -13.67 10.32 4.40
CA HIS A 283 -13.15 11.10 3.28
C HIS A 283 -12.00 12.03 3.73
N LEU A 284 -12.13 12.64 4.90
CA LEU A 284 -11.12 13.49 5.50
C LEU A 284 -9.84 12.71 5.83
N ASN A 285 -9.93 11.46 6.31
CA ASN A 285 -8.75 10.63 6.53
C ASN A 285 -7.95 10.43 5.23
N LEU A 286 -8.65 10.15 4.12
CA LEU A 286 -8.01 9.97 2.82
C LEU A 286 -7.36 11.25 2.33
N CYS A 287 -8.08 12.38 2.33
CA CYS A 287 -7.57 13.68 1.88
C CYS A 287 -6.44 14.23 2.78
N SER A 288 -6.52 14.03 4.09
CA SER A 288 -5.44 14.44 5.01
C SER A 288 -4.16 13.64 4.76
N ALA A 289 -4.29 12.34 4.42
CA ALA A 289 -3.13 11.50 4.14
C ALA A 289 -2.41 11.86 2.82
N THR A 290 -3.12 12.42 1.82
CA THR A 290 -2.49 12.89 0.57
C THR A 290 -1.57 14.09 0.77
N MET A 291 -1.63 14.78 1.91
CA MET A 291 -0.72 15.87 2.23
C MET A 291 0.75 15.44 2.25
N SER A 292 1.00 14.21 2.65
CA SER A 292 2.34 13.60 2.59
C SER A 292 2.90 13.54 1.15
N CYS A 293 2.02 13.62 0.16
CA CYS A 293 2.36 13.57 -1.26
C CYS A 293 2.81 14.92 -1.83
N GLY A 294 2.63 16.03 -1.11
CA GLY A 294 3.14 17.35 -1.52
C GLY A 294 4.68 17.45 -1.53
N GLU A 295 5.38 16.46 -0.97
CA GLU A 295 6.84 16.33 -1.05
C GLU A 295 7.33 15.71 -2.37
N PHE A 296 6.41 15.21 -3.18
CA PHE A 296 6.73 14.54 -4.43
C PHE A 296 6.97 15.57 -5.53
N GLU A 297 8.06 15.38 -6.28
CA GLU A 297 8.26 16.13 -7.51
C GLU A 297 7.19 15.73 -8.53
N GLN A 298 6.21 16.61 -8.74
CA GLN A 298 5.11 16.44 -9.68
C GLN A 298 5.02 17.68 -10.58
N ASN A 299 4.81 17.47 -11.88
CA ASN A 299 4.42 18.56 -12.76
C ASN A 299 2.92 18.80 -12.55
N MET A 300 2.57 20.00 -12.08
CA MET A 300 1.17 20.39 -11.84
C MET A 300 0.44 20.80 -13.12
N ASP A 301 0.94 20.39 -14.30
CA ASP A 301 0.39 20.74 -15.61
C ASP A 301 -0.51 19.64 -16.20
N GLY A 302 -0.85 18.61 -15.40
CA GLY A 302 -1.74 17.51 -15.77
C GLY A 302 -1.18 16.51 -16.79
N ARG A 303 0.07 16.68 -17.26
CA ARG A 303 0.67 15.80 -18.28
C ARG A 303 1.40 14.57 -17.71
N ASP A 304 1.73 14.62 -16.42
CA ASP A 304 2.38 13.52 -15.72
C ASP A 304 1.42 12.33 -15.60
N GLY A 305 1.95 11.14 -15.89
CA GLY A 305 1.25 9.88 -15.67
C GLY A 305 1.67 9.21 -14.36
N TYR A 306 0.75 8.51 -13.72
CA TYR A 306 1.01 7.57 -12.62
C TYR A 306 0.60 6.16 -13.04
N LEU A 307 1.42 5.15 -12.71
CA LEU A 307 1.10 3.76 -13.03
C LEU A 307 0.45 3.06 -11.84
N SER A 308 -0.81 2.67 -12.01
CA SER A 308 -1.56 1.90 -11.02
C SER A 308 -1.31 0.41 -11.19
N TYR A 309 -0.63 -0.19 -10.20
CA TYR A 309 -0.37 -1.64 -10.16
C TYR A 309 -0.44 -2.25 -8.76
N LEU A 310 -0.30 -1.46 -7.70
CA LEU A 310 -0.54 -1.93 -6.34
C LEU A 310 -2.06 -2.09 -6.17
N PRO A 311 -2.56 -3.13 -5.48
CA PRO A 311 -4.00 -3.39 -5.43
C PRO A 311 -4.81 -2.17 -4.95
N LEU A 312 -5.86 -1.77 -5.67
CA LEU A 312 -6.75 -0.68 -5.26
C LEU A 312 -7.53 -0.98 -3.96
N ALA A 313 -7.63 -2.26 -3.58
CA ALA A 313 -8.11 -2.66 -2.25
C ALA A 313 -7.16 -2.27 -1.10
N HIS A 314 -5.90 -1.94 -1.42
CA HIS A 314 -4.93 -1.50 -0.43
C HIS A 314 -4.88 0.03 -0.35
N ILE A 315 -4.96 0.58 0.85
CA ILE A 315 -5.01 2.03 1.10
C ILE A 315 -3.85 2.81 0.45
N TYR A 316 -2.64 2.23 0.44
CA TYR A 316 -1.47 2.85 -0.20
C TYR A 316 -1.73 3.25 -1.66
N GLU A 317 -2.31 2.36 -2.47
CA GLU A 317 -2.62 2.70 -3.86
C GLU A 317 -3.66 3.81 -3.94
N ARG A 318 -4.71 3.73 -3.12
CA ARG A 318 -5.79 4.73 -3.11
C ARG A 318 -5.31 6.13 -2.75
N LEU A 319 -4.34 6.24 -1.84
CA LEU A 319 -3.72 7.52 -1.51
C LEU A 319 -2.92 8.07 -2.69
N CYS A 320 -2.15 7.22 -3.38
CA CYS A 320 -1.41 7.61 -4.57
C CYS A 320 -2.35 8.05 -5.69
N THR A 321 -3.42 7.30 -5.99
CA THR A 321 -4.37 7.66 -7.04
C THR A 321 -5.10 8.96 -6.72
N LEU A 322 -5.61 9.11 -5.49
CA LEU A 322 -6.29 10.33 -5.04
C LEU A 322 -5.38 11.56 -5.16
N SER A 323 -4.12 11.44 -4.77
CA SER A 323 -3.15 12.54 -4.89
C SER A 323 -2.94 12.97 -6.34
N ASN A 324 -2.82 12.01 -7.27
CA ASN A 324 -2.68 12.31 -8.69
C ASN A 324 -3.95 12.95 -9.27
N PHE A 325 -5.14 12.51 -8.85
CA PHE A 325 -6.39 13.13 -9.29
C PHE A 325 -6.52 14.58 -8.83
N THR A 326 -6.09 14.91 -7.61
CA THR A 326 -6.17 16.30 -7.10
C THR A 326 -5.37 17.31 -7.92
N ILE A 327 -4.30 16.87 -8.59
CA ILE A 327 -3.45 17.72 -9.44
C ILE A 327 -3.74 17.57 -10.94
N GLY A 328 -4.80 16.86 -11.32
CA GLY A 328 -5.19 16.67 -12.72
C GLY A 328 -4.29 15.71 -13.52
N SER A 329 -3.50 14.87 -12.84
CA SER A 329 -2.66 13.85 -13.49
C SER A 329 -3.50 12.70 -14.05
N ARG A 330 -2.94 11.91 -14.97
CA ARG A 330 -3.57 10.73 -15.57
C ARG A 330 -3.01 9.43 -14.98
N ILE A 331 -3.84 8.40 -14.86
CA ILE A 331 -3.47 7.11 -14.28
C ILE A 331 -3.54 6.02 -15.34
N GLY A 332 -2.39 5.43 -15.67
CA GLY A 332 -2.32 4.23 -16.50
C GLY A 332 -2.43 2.97 -15.65
N PHE A 333 -3.22 1.99 -16.06
CA PHE A 333 -3.33 0.70 -15.40
C PHE A 333 -2.34 -0.30 -16.00
N PHE A 334 -1.63 -1.04 -15.14
CA PHE A 334 -0.76 -2.13 -15.59
C PHE A 334 -1.56 -3.26 -16.23
N ARG A 335 -0.91 -4.06 -17.08
CA ARG A 335 -1.58 -5.17 -17.82
C ARG A 335 -2.00 -6.38 -16.98
N GLY A 336 -1.99 -6.28 -15.65
CA GLY A 336 -2.32 -7.39 -14.74
C GLY A 336 -1.17 -8.37 -14.48
N ASP A 337 -0.06 -8.29 -15.23
CA ASP A 337 1.14 -9.12 -15.04
C ASP A 337 2.33 -8.30 -14.51
N PRO A 338 2.80 -8.54 -13.27
CA PRO A 338 3.99 -7.89 -12.71
C PRO A 338 5.31 -8.17 -13.45
N THR A 339 5.38 -9.15 -14.36
CA THR A 339 6.56 -9.36 -15.20
C THR A 339 6.69 -8.28 -16.28
N LEU A 340 5.57 -7.69 -16.71
CA LEU A 340 5.46 -6.67 -17.73
C LEU A 340 5.57 -5.24 -17.19
N LEU A 341 5.68 -5.09 -15.86
CA LEU A 341 5.64 -3.81 -15.17
C LEU A 341 6.68 -2.79 -15.67
N LEU A 342 7.91 -3.22 -15.97
CA LEU A 342 8.95 -2.30 -16.47
C LEU A 342 8.64 -1.76 -17.87
N GLU A 343 8.04 -2.57 -18.72
CA GLU A 343 7.59 -2.13 -20.05
C GLU A 343 6.43 -1.14 -19.92
N ASP A 344 5.49 -1.38 -19.00
CA ASP A 344 4.38 -0.47 -18.74
C ASP A 344 4.86 0.87 -18.17
N ILE A 345 5.83 0.86 -17.24
CA ILE A 345 6.48 2.08 -16.73
C ILE A 345 7.17 2.83 -17.88
N GLN A 346 7.94 2.15 -18.72
CA GLN A 346 8.62 2.79 -19.85
C GLN A 346 7.62 3.40 -20.84
N ALA A 347 6.54 2.68 -21.16
CA ALA A 347 5.53 3.11 -22.11
C ALA A 347 4.69 4.28 -21.59
N LEU A 348 4.42 4.33 -20.29
CA LEU A 348 3.71 5.46 -19.67
C LEU A 348 4.64 6.68 -19.49
N GLY A 349 5.92 6.43 -19.18
CA GLY A 349 6.91 7.46 -18.89
C GLY A 349 6.56 8.33 -17.67
N PRO A 350 6.22 7.75 -16.51
CA PRO A 350 5.82 8.51 -15.32
C PRO A 350 7.01 9.24 -14.68
N VAL A 351 6.75 10.38 -14.03
CA VAL A 351 7.77 11.11 -13.24
C VAL A 351 8.04 10.41 -11.91
N SER A 352 7.00 9.80 -11.33
CA SER A 352 7.08 9.08 -10.07
C SER A 352 6.35 7.74 -10.12
N VAL A 353 6.87 6.76 -9.40
CA VAL A 353 6.21 5.45 -9.25
C VAL A 353 6.19 5.08 -7.78
N ALA A 354 5.01 4.75 -7.26
CA ALA A 354 4.88 4.12 -5.96
C ALA A 354 5.12 2.61 -6.10
N THR A 355 5.88 2.02 -5.19
CA THR A 355 6.31 0.63 -5.30
C THR A 355 6.57 -0.02 -3.95
N VAL A 356 6.91 -1.30 -3.99
CA VAL A 356 7.21 -2.13 -2.81
C VAL A 356 8.63 -2.71 -2.91
N PRO A 357 9.27 -3.04 -1.78
CA PRO A 357 10.65 -3.54 -1.75
C PRO A 357 10.93 -4.71 -2.70
N ARG A 358 9.99 -5.65 -2.82
CA ARG A 358 10.14 -6.83 -3.69
C ARG A 358 10.38 -6.47 -5.15
N VAL A 359 9.73 -5.41 -5.66
CA VAL A 359 9.90 -4.97 -7.05
C VAL A 359 11.29 -4.39 -7.24
N ILE A 360 11.73 -3.54 -6.30
CA ILE A 360 13.07 -2.96 -6.32
C ILE A 360 14.15 -4.04 -6.22
N ASP A 361 13.99 -5.02 -5.34
CA ASP A 361 14.90 -6.17 -5.23
C ASP A 361 14.95 -6.99 -6.52
N LYS A 362 13.81 -7.17 -7.20
CA LYS A 362 13.74 -7.87 -8.50
C LYS A 362 14.50 -7.10 -9.58
N ILE A 363 14.34 -5.77 -9.64
CA ILE A 363 15.08 -4.90 -10.57
C ILE A 363 16.58 -4.98 -10.29
N HIS A 364 16.98 -4.81 -9.04
CA HIS A 364 18.39 -4.88 -8.63
C HIS A 364 19.02 -6.23 -8.99
N LYS A 365 18.37 -7.35 -8.63
CA LYS A 365 18.84 -8.70 -8.99
C LYS A 365 18.89 -8.90 -10.50
N GLY A 366 17.89 -8.40 -11.23
CA GLY A 366 17.81 -8.48 -12.69
C GLY A 366 19.01 -7.81 -13.36
N VAL A 367 19.36 -6.60 -12.94
CA VAL A 367 20.54 -5.88 -13.47
C VAL A 367 21.83 -6.57 -13.05
N MET A 368 21.98 -6.94 -11.78
CA MET A 368 23.21 -7.58 -11.28
C MET A 368 23.48 -8.93 -11.93
N LYS A 369 22.44 -9.68 -12.30
CA LYS A 369 22.58 -10.95 -13.05
C LYS A 369 23.22 -10.74 -14.43
N GLN A 370 22.96 -9.62 -15.11
CA GLN A 370 23.53 -9.37 -16.45
C GLN A 370 25.04 -9.10 -16.46
N VAL A 371 25.61 -8.77 -15.28
CA VAL A 371 27.03 -8.46 -15.10
C VAL A 371 27.76 -9.47 -14.23
N VAL A 372 27.09 -10.52 -13.74
CA VAL A 372 27.66 -11.46 -12.77
C VAL A 372 28.90 -12.17 -13.31
N ASP A 373 28.86 -12.62 -14.56
CA ASP A 373 29.95 -13.32 -15.24
C ASP A 373 30.92 -12.37 -15.98
N LYS A 374 30.80 -11.06 -15.76
CA LYS A 374 31.57 -10.03 -16.47
C LYS A 374 32.32 -9.17 -15.46
N PRO A 375 33.48 -9.63 -14.93
CA PRO A 375 34.15 -9.01 -13.78
C PRO A 375 34.51 -7.55 -14.02
N ILE A 376 35.00 -7.20 -15.22
CA ILE A 376 35.32 -5.82 -15.61
C ILE A 376 34.04 -4.96 -15.62
N LYS A 377 32.96 -5.43 -16.25
CA LYS A 377 31.69 -4.67 -16.29
C LYS A 377 31.10 -4.50 -14.88
N ARG A 378 31.22 -5.51 -14.04
CA ARG A 378 30.79 -5.46 -12.63
C ARG A 378 31.61 -4.44 -11.83
N MET A 379 32.92 -4.39 -12.04
CA MET A 379 33.80 -3.40 -11.42
C MET A 379 33.44 -1.98 -11.85
N ILE A 380 33.27 -1.76 -13.16
CA ILE A 380 32.86 -0.46 -13.73
C ILE A 380 31.50 -0.03 -13.17
N LEU A 381 30.51 -0.93 -13.12
CA LEU A 381 29.19 -0.62 -12.57
C LEU A 381 29.26 -0.25 -11.09
N LYS A 382 30.05 -0.98 -10.29
CA LYS A 382 30.26 -0.64 -8.87
C LYS A 382 30.92 0.72 -8.69
N ALA A 383 31.95 1.03 -9.49
CA ALA A 383 32.64 2.32 -9.46
C ALA A 383 31.69 3.47 -9.86
N ALA A 384 30.89 3.26 -10.91
CA ALA A 384 29.85 4.21 -11.33
C ALA A 384 28.85 4.48 -10.20
N ILE A 385 28.30 3.42 -9.58
CA ILE A 385 27.37 3.57 -8.46
C ILE A 385 28.03 4.29 -7.28
N ALA A 386 29.26 3.93 -6.91
CA ALA A 386 29.99 4.57 -5.82
C ALA A 386 30.18 6.08 -6.08
N TYR A 387 30.58 6.47 -7.28
CA TYR A 387 30.65 7.87 -7.71
C TYR A 387 29.31 8.59 -7.58
N LYS A 388 28.22 7.95 -8.03
CA LYS A 388 26.87 8.53 -7.96
C LYS A 388 26.39 8.71 -6.53
N LEU A 389 26.67 7.75 -5.65
CA LEU A 389 26.35 7.83 -4.22
C LEU A 389 27.21 8.87 -3.50
N TYR A 390 28.47 9.04 -3.90
CA TYR A 390 29.32 10.12 -3.42
C TYR A 390 28.76 11.49 -3.84
N HIS A 391 28.42 11.66 -5.12
CA HIS A 391 27.75 12.87 -5.60
C HIS A 391 26.45 13.15 -4.83
N TYR A 392 25.64 12.12 -4.57
CA TYR A 392 24.44 12.22 -3.76
C TYR A 392 24.74 12.69 -2.33
N LYS A 393 25.78 12.13 -1.70
CA LYS A 393 26.24 12.52 -0.36
C LYS A 393 26.67 13.99 -0.30
N MET A 394 27.30 14.50 -1.37
CA MET A 394 27.80 15.87 -1.44
C MET A 394 26.71 16.91 -1.75
N THR A 395 25.75 16.56 -2.61
CA THR A 395 24.75 17.51 -3.13
C THR A 395 23.37 17.35 -2.51
N GLY A 396 23.10 16.21 -1.85
CA GLY A 396 21.79 15.84 -1.33
C GLY A 396 20.74 15.54 -2.41
N LYS A 397 21.14 15.42 -3.68
CA LYS A 397 20.24 15.19 -4.81
C LYS A 397 20.75 14.08 -5.73
N ALA A 398 19.84 13.21 -6.12
CA ALA A 398 20.03 12.27 -7.21
C ALA A 398 20.01 13.03 -8.54
N THR A 399 20.70 12.52 -9.54
CA THR A 399 20.84 13.20 -10.83
C THR A 399 21.04 12.17 -11.93
N ARG A 400 20.67 12.53 -13.16
CA ARG A 400 20.98 11.79 -14.40
C ARG A 400 21.84 12.63 -15.38
N LYS A 401 22.46 13.71 -14.89
CA LYS A 401 23.15 14.72 -15.71
C LYS A 401 24.69 14.66 -15.67
N THR A 402 25.28 13.55 -15.20
CA THR A 402 26.73 13.37 -15.12
C THR A 402 27.27 12.60 -16.32
N TRP A 403 28.57 12.68 -16.59
CA TRP A 403 29.21 11.90 -17.65
C TRP A 403 29.03 10.38 -17.46
N VAL A 404 29.01 9.90 -16.20
CA VAL A 404 28.75 8.49 -15.86
C VAL A 404 27.35 8.06 -16.32
N ASP A 405 26.37 8.96 -16.26
CA ASP A 405 25.01 8.67 -16.75
C ASP A 405 25.02 8.44 -18.25
N LYS A 406 25.65 9.34 -19.01
CA LYS A 406 25.71 9.28 -20.48
C LYS A 406 26.41 8.03 -21.00
N TYR A 407 27.54 7.66 -20.41
CA TYR A 407 28.41 6.62 -20.99
C TYR A 407 28.27 5.24 -20.31
N LEU A 408 27.90 5.18 -19.02
CA LEU A 408 27.92 3.92 -18.25
C LEU A 408 26.53 3.46 -17.81
N LEU A 409 25.67 4.39 -17.37
CA LEU A 409 24.38 4.03 -16.73
C LEU A 409 23.16 4.20 -17.64
N HIS A 410 23.28 4.86 -18.79
CA HIS A 410 22.14 5.18 -19.66
C HIS A 410 21.25 3.98 -19.96
N LYS A 411 21.85 2.83 -20.34
CA LYS A 411 21.10 1.59 -20.61
C LYS A 411 20.31 1.07 -19.40
N ILE A 412 20.86 1.20 -18.19
CA ILE A 412 20.18 0.81 -16.95
C ILE A 412 19.06 1.80 -16.65
N GLN A 413 19.33 3.11 -16.76
CA GLN A 413 18.37 4.18 -16.49
C GLN A 413 17.14 4.10 -17.38
N MET A 414 17.32 3.75 -18.66
CA MET A 414 16.21 3.59 -19.61
C MET A 414 15.30 2.39 -19.29
N LEU A 415 15.69 1.47 -18.40
CA LEU A 415 14.78 0.40 -17.93
C LEU A 415 13.55 0.96 -17.18
N LEU A 416 13.64 2.16 -16.63
CA LEU A 416 12.50 2.86 -16.01
C LEU A 416 12.03 4.07 -16.85
N GLY A 417 12.57 4.21 -18.06
CA GLY A 417 12.31 5.35 -18.94
C GLY A 417 13.07 6.63 -18.56
N PRO A 418 13.02 7.63 -19.45
CA PRO A 418 13.79 8.87 -19.30
C PRO A 418 13.20 9.82 -18.26
N ASN A 419 11.88 9.79 -18.06
CA ASN A 419 11.16 10.81 -17.30
C ASN A 419 11.14 10.58 -15.78
N ILE A 420 11.40 9.34 -15.33
CA ILE A 420 11.30 9.02 -13.91
C ILE A 420 12.39 9.77 -13.12
N LYS A 421 11.96 10.48 -12.09
CA LYS A 421 12.83 11.25 -11.19
C LYS A 421 12.86 10.67 -9.78
N GLN A 422 11.77 10.03 -9.37
CA GLN A 422 11.61 9.53 -8.02
C GLN A 422 10.82 8.22 -7.96
N ILE A 423 11.13 7.41 -6.95
CA ILE A 423 10.33 6.25 -6.55
C ILE A 423 9.94 6.39 -5.09
N ILE A 424 8.69 6.06 -4.81
CA ILE A 424 8.15 6.01 -3.46
C ILE A 424 8.06 4.53 -3.06
N ILE A 425 8.69 4.16 -1.97
CA ILE A 425 8.70 2.77 -1.48
C ILE A 425 8.05 2.70 -0.11
N GLY A 426 7.19 1.71 0.09
CA GLY A 426 6.46 1.54 1.36
C GLY A 426 5.93 0.14 1.54
N ALA A 427 4.98 -0.01 2.47
CA ALA A 427 4.30 -1.25 2.86
C ALA A 427 5.18 -2.34 3.52
N ALA A 428 6.49 -2.34 3.30
CA ALA A 428 7.43 -3.24 3.95
C ALA A 428 8.82 -2.61 4.05
N LYS A 429 9.67 -3.19 4.90
CA LYS A 429 11.07 -2.77 5.04
C LYS A 429 11.86 -3.08 3.77
N SER A 430 12.66 -2.11 3.33
CA SER A 430 13.52 -2.25 2.16
C SER A 430 14.94 -2.71 2.52
N ASP A 431 15.60 -3.40 1.60
CA ASP A 431 17.04 -3.64 1.69
C ASP A 431 17.82 -2.37 1.33
N PHE A 432 18.69 -1.92 2.24
CA PHE A 432 19.47 -0.70 2.05
C PHE A 432 20.34 -0.74 0.79
N THR A 433 20.92 -1.90 0.46
CA THR A 433 21.75 -2.07 -0.74
C THR A 433 20.92 -1.84 -1.99
N SER A 434 19.72 -2.42 -2.05
CA SER A 434 18.78 -2.20 -3.15
C SER A 434 18.37 -0.73 -3.28
N LEU A 435 18.10 -0.03 -2.16
CA LEU A 435 17.80 1.41 -2.21
C LEU A 435 18.98 2.24 -2.73
N GLN A 436 20.19 1.96 -2.26
CA GLN A 436 21.41 2.64 -2.73
C GLN A 436 21.69 2.34 -4.20
N PHE A 437 21.45 1.10 -4.64
CA PHE A 437 21.54 0.73 -6.04
C PHE A 437 20.56 1.55 -6.89
N MET A 438 19.31 1.71 -6.46
CA MET A 438 18.35 2.55 -7.18
C MET A 438 18.81 4.02 -7.26
N ARG A 439 19.23 4.62 -6.13
CA ARG A 439 19.74 6.01 -6.13
C ARG A 439 20.95 6.19 -7.03
N GLY A 440 21.92 5.27 -6.95
CA GLY A 440 23.18 5.36 -7.68
C GLY A 440 23.04 5.00 -9.15
N ALA A 441 22.56 3.80 -9.46
CA ALA A 441 22.50 3.28 -10.83
C ALA A 441 21.42 3.96 -11.67
N PHE A 442 20.24 4.20 -11.10
CA PHE A 442 19.16 4.85 -11.83
C PHE A 442 19.17 6.37 -11.70
N GLY A 443 19.96 6.94 -10.77
CA GLY A 443 20.09 8.39 -10.63
C GLY A 443 18.79 9.08 -10.20
N ILE A 444 17.94 8.39 -9.43
CA ILE A 444 16.62 8.86 -8.98
C ILE A 444 16.54 9.02 -7.47
N GLU A 445 15.64 9.88 -7.00
CA GLU A 445 15.28 9.94 -5.58
C GLU A 445 14.52 8.66 -5.18
N VAL A 446 14.77 8.17 -3.97
CA VAL A 446 14.07 7.00 -3.43
C VAL A 446 13.53 7.36 -2.05
N LEU A 447 12.25 7.66 -1.99
CA LEU A 447 11.54 8.10 -0.80
C LEU A 447 10.92 6.88 -0.12
N GLU A 448 11.39 6.54 1.07
CA GLU A 448 10.86 5.41 1.84
C GLU A 448 9.83 5.90 2.85
N GLY A 449 8.56 5.57 2.63
CA GLY A 449 7.48 5.71 3.59
C GLY A 449 7.61 4.61 4.63
N TYR A 450 8.38 4.89 5.68
CA TYR A 450 8.55 3.95 6.77
C TYR A 450 7.61 4.24 7.92
N ALA A 451 7.14 3.14 8.50
CA ALA A 451 6.35 3.10 9.71
C ALA A 451 6.96 2.12 10.69
N SER A 452 7.02 2.51 11.95
CA SER A 452 8.01 2.07 12.92
C SER A 452 7.87 2.87 14.21
N ARG A 453 8.25 2.39 15.37
CA ARG A 453 8.89 3.15 16.44
C ARG A 453 9.88 2.13 17.02
N TRP A 454 11.01 2.54 17.60
CA TRP A 454 11.53 1.87 18.83
C TRP A 454 13.05 1.84 19.05
N ILE A 455 13.94 1.63 18.09
CA ILE A 455 15.33 1.29 18.50
C ILE A 455 16.25 2.52 18.59
N ARG A 456 16.09 3.33 19.63
CA ARG A 456 17.12 4.31 20.03
C ARG A 456 17.26 4.52 21.54
N GLN A 457 16.47 3.82 22.35
CA GLN A 457 16.46 3.97 23.80
C GLN A 457 17.03 2.78 24.58
N THR A 458 17.34 1.66 23.92
CA THR A 458 17.82 0.46 24.62
C THR A 458 19.35 0.41 24.71
N LYS A 459 19.86 0.55 25.93
CA LYS A 459 21.29 0.65 26.31
C LYS A 459 22.01 -0.71 26.32
N HIS A 460 21.73 -1.61 25.37
CA HIS A 460 22.12 -3.02 25.51
C HIS A 460 23.28 -3.48 24.61
N ASN A 461 24.39 -2.73 24.47
CA ASN A 461 25.68 -3.19 23.87
C ASN A 461 25.55 -4.38 22.87
N ILE A 462 24.76 -4.19 21.81
CA ILE A 462 24.37 -5.26 20.86
C ILE A 462 25.46 -5.43 19.77
N GLU A 463 26.50 -4.60 19.79
CA GLU A 463 27.60 -4.65 18.83
C GLU A 463 28.40 -5.96 18.95
N GLY A 464 28.61 -6.64 17.83
CA GLY A 464 29.44 -7.84 17.72
C GLY A 464 28.73 -9.19 17.93
N LYS A 465 27.45 -9.22 18.37
CA LYS A 465 26.70 -10.47 18.57
C LYS A 465 26.09 -11.02 17.26
N THR A 466 26.14 -12.34 17.06
CA THR A 466 25.47 -13.03 15.94
C THR A 466 23.96 -13.15 16.18
N TYR A 467 23.18 -13.41 15.12
CA TYR A 467 21.72 -13.59 15.28
C TYR A 467 21.36 -14.84 16.12
N GLU A 468 22.17 -15.90 16.07
CA GLU A 468 21.96 -17.04 16.99
C GLU A 468 22.22 -16.64 18.44
N GLN A 469 23.24 -15.81 18.70
CA GLN A 469 23.51 -15.30 20.05
C GLN A 469 22.39 -14.38 20.55
N LEU A 470 21.86 -13.52 19.67
CA LEU A 470 20.76 -12.62 20.00
C LEU A 470 19.42 -13.35 20.19
N GLY A 471 19.19 -14.45 19.45
CA GLY A 471 17.96 -15.25 19.59
C GLY A 471 17.88 -15.94 20.95
N ASN A 472 19.03 -16.23 21.53
CA ASN A 472 19.15 -16.84 22.85
C ASN A 472 19.52 -15.83 23.94
N ASP A 473 19.45 -14.52 23.68
CA ASP A 473 19.80 -13.50 24.66
C ASP A 473 18.59 -13.21 25.57
N PRO A 474 18.62 -13.67 26.85
CA PRO A 474 17.49 -13.52 27.75
C PRO A 474 17.23 -12.05 28.12
N VAL A 475 18.28 -11.22 28.14
CA VAL A 475 18.17 -9.78 28.44
C VAL A 475 17.45 -9.07 27.29
N LEU A 476 17.76 -9.43 26.05
CA LEU A 476 17.05 -8.89 24.88
C LEU A 476 15.59 -9.35 24.84
N ALA A 477 15.32 -10.62 25.17
CA ALA A 477 13.95 -11.14 25.24
C ALA A 477 13.13 -10.44 26.35
N GLU A 478 13.72 -10.23 27.52
CA GLU A 478 13.08 -9.52 28.64
C GLU A 478 12.83 -8.04 28.30
N ASP A 479 13.77 -7.36 27.66
CA ASP A 479 13.62 -5.96 27.22
C ASP A 479 12.53 -5.81 26.15
N VAL A 480 12.48 -6.73 25.18
CA VAL A 480 11.39 -6.83 24.20
C VAL A 480 10.04 -7.02 24.90
N LEU A 481 9.96 -7.94 25.86
CA LEU A 481 8.75 -8.21 26.63
C LEU A 481 8.31 -7.01 27.47
N ARG A 482 9.23 -6.42 28.23
CA ARG A 482 8.99 -5.22 29.03
C ARG A 482 8.46 -4.08 28.17
N HIS A 483 8.99 -3.91 26.97
CA HIS A 483 8.47 -2.91 26.04
C HIS A 483 7.03 -3.20 25.60
N PHE A 484 6.70 -4.46 25.27
CA PHE A 484 5.32 -4.83 24.96
C PHE A 484 4.36 -4.58 26.14
N VAL A 485 4.79 -4.86 27.36
CA VAL A 485 4.02 -4.59 28.58
C VAL A 485 3.84 -3.07 28.78
N GLN A 486 4.91 -2.27 28.72
CA GLN A 486 4.84 -0.81 28.85
C GLN A 486 3.99 -0.12 27.78
N LEU A 487 4.03 -0.59 26.53
CA LEU A 487 3.21 -0.06 25.44
C LEU A 487 1.71 -0.21 25.69
N THR A 488 1.35 -1.03 26.68
CA THR A 488 0.00 -1.51 26.85
C THR A 488 -0.50 -1.40 28.29
N GLU A 489 0.36 -1.02 29.23
CA GLU A 489 0.00 -0.43 30.51
C GLU A 489 -0.71 0.93 30.28
N GLY A 490 -1.72 1.24 31.09
CA GLY A 490 -2.52 2.46 30.99
C GLY A 490 -3.67 2.44 29.96
N HIS A 491 -3.72 1.43 29.09
CA HIS A 491 -4.83 1.22 28.16
C HIS A 491 -5.70 0.10 28.73
N ASN A 492 -6.89 0.45 29.24
CA ASN A 492 -7.80 -0.41 30.01
C ASN A 492 -8.26 -1.67 29.22
N ARG A 493 -7.35 -2.62 29.00
CA ARG A 493 -7.50 -3.72 28.05
C ARG A 493 -7.75 -5.05 28.77
N PRO A 494 -8.51 -5.97 28.14
CA PRO A 494 -8.67 -7.31 28.66
C PRO A 494 -7.33 -8.05 28.77
N ARG A 495 -7.18 -8.84 29.85
CA ARG A 495 -5.93 -9.56 30.16
C ARG A 495 -5.45 -10.44 29.00
N TYR A 496 -6.35 -10.97 28.17
CA TYR A 496 -6.04 -11.82 27.03
C TYR A 496 -5.42 -11.09 25.82
N GLU A 497 -5.31 -9.76 25.84
CA GLU A 497 -4.65 -8.97 24.78
C GLU A 497 -3.19 -8.63 25.12
N GLY A 498 -2.73 -9.04 26.31
CA GLY A 498 -1.38 -8.80 26.78
C GLY A 498 -0.35 -9.80 26.28
N VAL A 499 0.81 -9.29 25.85
CA VAL A 499 1.98 -10.10 25.54
C VAL A 499 2.76 -10.28 26.84
N TYR A 500 2.76 -11.51 27.38
CA TYR A 500 3.41 -11.85 28.66
C TYR A 500 4.61 -12.79 28.50
N ALA A 501 4.89 -13.24 27.29
CA ALA A 501 6.10 -13.99 26.97
C ALA A 501 6.46 -13.76 25.50
N VAL A 502 7.76 -13.76 25.24
CA VAL A 502 8.34 -13.64 23.91
C VAL A 502 9.48 -14.65 23.74
N HIS A 503 9.62 -15.16 22.53
CA HIS A 503 10.74 -15.98 22.10
C HIS A 503 11.35 -15.36 20.84
N LEU A 504 12.65 -15.15 20.88
CA LEU A 504 13.42 -14.62 19.77
C LEU A 504 14.08 -15.77 19.01
N THR A 505 13.94 -15.79 17.69
CA THR A 505 14.51 -16.88 16.88
C THR A 505 15.31 -16.37 15.68
N PRO A 506 16.51 -16.90 15.40
CA PRO A 506 17.27 -16.57 14.20
C PRO A 506 16.71 -17.26 12.94
N ILE A 507 15.76 -18.19 13.11
CA ILE A 507 15.19 -18.98 12.00
C ILE A 507 14.37 -18.06 11.11
N ALA A 508 14.84 -17.82 9.88
CA ALA A 508 14.13 -17.02 8.89
C ALA A 508 12.83 -17.70 8.45
N PHE A 509 11.72 -16.96 8.39
CA PHE A 509 10.48 -17.46 7.80
C PHE A 509 10.58 -17.33 6.28
N THR A 510 10.45 -18.42 5.55
CA THR A 510 10.61 -18.43 4.10
C THR A 510 9.55 -19.30 3.41
N ALA A 511 9.42 -19.13 2.09
CA ALA A 511 8.60 -20.05 1.31
C ALA A 511 9.26 -21.43 1.22
N GLN A 512 10.62 -21.49 1.22
CA GLN A 512 11.36 -22.75 1.13
C GLN A 512 11.15 -23.66 2.35
N ASN A 513 11.10 -23.10 3.55
CA ASN A 513 10.77 -23.86 4.77
C ASN A 513 9.27 -23.90 5.07
N GLY A 514 8.42 -23.48 4.12
CA GLY A 514 6.97 -23.57 4.25
C GLY A 514 6.34 -22.63 5.29
N LEU A 515 7.11 -21.74 5.92
CA LEU A 515 6.64 -20.85 6.98
C LEU A 515 6.01 -19.55 6.45
N THR A 516 6.24 -19.22 5.18
CA THR A 516 5.56 -18.12 4.49
C THR A 516 4.97 -18.57 3.16
N THR A 517 4.04 -17.80 2.62
CA THR A 517 3.63 -17.90 1.22
C THR A 517 4.80 -17.50 0.29
N PRO A 518 4.73 -17.81 -1.01
CA PRO A 518 5.63 -17.25 -2.02
C PRO A 518 5.63 -15.70 -2.09
N THR A 519 4.66 -15.05 -1.45
CA THR A 519 4.56 -13.60 -1.25
C THR A 519 5.09 -13.11 0.09
N LEU A 520 5.76 -13.97 0.87
CA LEU A 520 6.34 -13.68 2.19
C LEU A 520 5.30 -13.33 3.28
N LYS A 521 4.02 -13.66 3.05
CA LYS A 521 2.99 -13.60 4.08
C LYS A 521 3.18 -14.79 5.03
N ASN A 522 3.23 -14.54 6.33
CA ASN A 522 3.32 -15.58 7.36
C ASN A 522 2.18 -16.60 7.20
N LYS A 523 2.52 -17.88 7.04
CA LYS A 523 1.55 -18.98 7.11
C LYS A 523 1.35 -19.34 8.58
N ARG A 524 0.42 -18.67 9.26
CA ARG A 524 0.28 -18.75 10.72
C ARG A 524 0.10 -20.17 11.25
N ASN A 525 -0.68 -21.03 10.60
CA ASN A 525 -0.86 -22.41 11.02
C ASN A 525 0.45 -23.21 10.92
N SER A 526 1.18 -23.05 9.81
CA SER A 526 2.49 -23.67 9.62
C SER A 526 3.52 -23.17 10.64
N LEU A 527 3.49 -21.87 10.96
CA LEU A 527 4.33 -21.27 11.98
C LEU A 527 3.98 -21.75 13.40
N ALA A 528 2.70 -21.85 13.74
CA ALA A 528 2.24 -22.32 15.04
C ALA A 528 2.62 -23.78 15.27
N GLN A 529 2.52 -24.60 14.22
CA GLN A 529 2.99 -25.99 14.26
C GLN A 529 4.51 -26.08 14.39
N PHE A 530 5.25 -25.26 13.63
CA PHE A 530 6.71 -25.26 13.66
C PHE A 530 7.28 -24.82 15.01
N PHE A 531 6.72 -23.78 15.62
CA PHE A 531 7.14 -23.25 16.93
C PHE A 531 6.33 -23.80 18.11
N LYS A 532 5.60 -24.90 17.92
CA LYS A 532 4.70 -25.47 18.94
C LYS A 532 5.43 -25.68 20.27
N SER A 533 6.64 -26.24 20.24
CA SER A 533 7.42 -26.51 21.46
C SER A 533 7.82 -25.23 22.21
N ASP A 534 8.18 -24.18 21.47
CA ASP A 534 8.61 -22.90 22.06
C ASP A 534 7.41 -22.14 22.63
N ILE A 535 6.28 -22.22 21.94
CA ILE A 535 5.00 -21.70 22.42
C ILE A 535 4.60 -22.41 23.72
N GLU A 536 4.59 -23.75 23.76
CA GLU A 536 4.28 -24.52 24.96
C GLU A 536 5.22 -24.21 26.13
N LYS A 537 6.53 -24.04 25.87
CA LYS A 537 7.50 -23.60 26.88
C LYS A 537 7.17 -22.22 27.43
N MET A 538 6.81 -21.25 26.58
CA MET A 538 6.39 -19.93 27.02
C MET A 538 5.14 -19.99 27.92
N TYR A 539 4.15 -20.83 27.58
CA TYR A 539 2.97 -21.03 28.43
C TYR A 539 3.32 -21.65 29.79
N LYS A 540 4.16 -22.69 29.81
CA LYS A 540 4.63 -23.30 31.07
C LYS A 540 5.43 -22.31 31.92
N THR A 541 6.30 -21.51 31.30
CA THR A 541 7.11 -20.52 32.00
C THR A 541 6.24 -19.47 32.70
N ILE A 542 5.17 -19.01 32.04
CA ILE A 542 4.16 -18.11 32.63
C ILE A 542 3.42 -18.76 33.80
N GLU A 543 3.10 -20.05 33.72
CA GLU A 543 2.44 -20.79 34.81
C GLU A 543 3.36 -20.97 36.03
N THR A 544 4.66 -21.12 35.83
CA THR A 544 5.67 -21.23 36.91
C THR A 544 6.19 -19.91 37.45
N SER A 545 6.23 -18.83 36.65
CA SER A 545 6.60 -17.49 37.10
C SER A 545 5.45 -16.92 37.91
N GLU A 546 5.65 -16.74 39.21
CA GLU A 546 4.64 -16.37 40.20
C GLU A 546 3.57 -15.39 39.68
N LEU A 547 2.36 -15.90 39.59
CA LEU A 547 1.08 -15.18 39.46
C LEU A 547 0.80 -14.15 40.60
N LYS A 548 1.82 -13.70 41.35
CA LYS A 548 1.70 -12.79 42.50
C LYS A 548 2.50 -11.49 42.38
N SER A 549 3.59 -11.39 41.62
CA SER A 549 4.48 -10.21 41.69
C SER A 549 4.22 -9.10 40.66
N LEU A 550 3.17 -9.23 39.83
CA LEU A 550 2.73 -8.20 38.86
C LEU A 550 1.24 -7.84 39.04
N ALA A 551 0.64 -8.27 40.16
CA ALA A 551 -0.75 -8.01 40.54
C ALA A 551 -0.86 -7.21 41.87
N GLN A 552 0.21 -6.50 42.25
CA GLN A 552 0.20 -5.43 43.25
C GLN A 552 0.58 -4.12 42.60
#